data_AF-L8G813-F1
#
_entry.id   AF-L8G813-F1
#
_cell.length_a   1.000
_cell.length_b   1.000
_cell.length_c   1.000
_cell.angle_alpha   90.00
_cell.angle_beta   90.00
_cell.angle_gamma   90.00
#
_symmetry.space_group_name_H-M   'P 1'
#
loop_
_entity.id
_entity.type
_entity.pdbx_description
1 polymer ?
#
loop_
_entity_poly.entity_id
_entity_poly.type
_entity_poly.pdbx_seq_one_letter_code
_entity_poly.pdbx_strand_id
1 'polypeptide(L)'
;MPIPTPAGAPSVAFRVLCLRCLRAKARGVPAHDCVSSPSSSKCEYCTCVPASFLVAFSAWFLDEEYRALIVAETTIPLVAADVASAASEANRVALVAAQSIPKFCSVAERDSYKELRTTRAAIEAGMGQIRSLLRRLRTEQGSMPALLGEVVAALGRLPAVAVAATVPDRTGGRRKRGEEEGTICAGYGEGKNGE
;
A
#
# COMPACT_ATOMS: atom_id res chain seq x y z
N MET A 1 23.76 -2.30 2.21
CA MET A 1 24.73 -3.38 1.91
C MET A 1 24.19 -4.21 0.76
N PRO A 2 24.94 -4.42 -0.34
CA PRO A 2 24.46 -5.24 -1.44
C PRO A 2 24.35 -6.70 -0.99
N ILE A 3 23.21 -7.32 -1.26
CA ILE A 3 22.92 -8.72 -0.91
C ILE A 3 23.83 -9.62 -1.78
N PRO A 4 24.56 -10.59 -1.18
CA PRO A 4 25.41 -11.49 -1.94
C PRO A 4 24.56 -12.33 -2.90
N THR A 5 25.07 -12.50 -4.12
CA THR A 5 24.39 -13.26 -5.17
C THR A 5 24.43 -14.75 -4.82
N PRO A 6 23.30 -15.49 -4.88
CA PRO A 6 23.28 -16.91 -4.52
C PRO A 6 24.18 -17.74 -5.45
N ALA A 7 24.74 -18.83 -4.92
CA ALA A 7 25.62 -19.72 -5.67
C ALA A 7 24.89 -20.29 -6.90
N GLY A 8 25.46 -20.09 -8.10
CA GLY A 8 24.83 -20.44 -9.38
C GLY A 8 24.09 -19.29 -10.08
N ALA A 9 23.99 -18.11 -9.46
CA ALA A 9 23.49 -16.92 -10.13
C ALA A 9 24.50 -16.47 -11.21
N PRO A 10 24.05 -16.26 -12.45
CA PRO A 10 24.93 -15.83 -13.53
C PRO A 10 25.48 -14.42 -13.24
N SER A 11 26.74 -14.15 -13.64
CA SER A 11 27.45 -12.90 -13.32
C SER A 11 26.68 -11.66 -13.80
N VAL A 12 27.06 -10.46 -13.32
CA VAL A 12 26.44 -9.18 -13.71
C VAL A 12 26.32 -8.99 -15.24
N ALA A 13 27.15 -9.68 -16.05
CA ALA A 13 27.07 -9.75 -17.50
C ALA A 13 25.78 -10.39 -18.07
N PHE A 14 25.02 -11.14 -17.27
CA PHE A 14 23.78 -11.80 -17.70
C PHE A 14 22.52 -10.95 -17.48
N ARG A 15 22.65 -9.70 -17.02
CA ARG A 15 21.52 -8.78 -16.85
C ARG A 15 20.90 -8.28 -18.17
N VAL A 16 21.41 -8.71 -19.33
CA VAL A 16 20.98 -8.20 -20.65
C VAL A 16 20.30 -9.28 -21.51
N LEU A 17 20.25 -10.55 -21.09
CA LEU A 17 19.57 -11.59 -21.85
C LEU A 17 18.12 -11.75 -21.37
N CYS A 18 17.13 -11.53 -22.23
CA CYS A 18 15.76 -11.92 -21.91
C CYS A 18 15.65 -13.45 -21.73
N LEU A 19 14.63 -13.94 -21.03
CA LEU A 19 14.46 -15.38 -20.75
C LEU A 19 14.45 -16.25 -22.03
N ARG A 20 13.99 -15.70 -23.16
CA ARG A 20 14.04 -16.37 -24.47
C ARG A 20 15.46 -16.57 -24.96
N CYS A 21 16.28 -15.54 -24.82
CA CYS A 21 17.68 -15.54 -25.22
C CYS A 21 18.54 -16.48 -24.37
N LEU A 22 18.32 -16.48 -23.06
CA LEU A 22 18.98 -17.41 -22.13
C LEU A 22 18.74 -18.88 -22.54
N ARG A 23 17.50 -19.23 -22.92
CA ARG A 23 17.13 -20.61 -23.29
C ARG A 23 17.61 -21.01 -24.68
N ALA A 24 17.67 -20.09 -25.64
CA ALA A 24 18.27 -20.37 -26.95
C ALA A 24 19.78 -20.67 -26.81
N LYS A 25 20.50 -19.95 -25.94
CA LYS A 25 21.89 -20.28 -25.60
C LYS A 25 22.01 -21.66 -24.95
N ALA A 26 21.12 -22.01 -24.03
CA ALA A 26 21.10 -23.35 -23.41
C ALA A 26 20.87 -24.50 -24.42
N ARG A 27 20.27 -24.22 -25.57
CA ARG A 27 20.05 -25.18 -26.66
C ARG A 27 21.19 -25.22 -27.69
N GLY A 28 22.29 -24.49 -27.46
CA GLY A 28 23.42 -24.43 -28.39
C GLY A 28 23.14 -23.68 -29.69
N VAL A 29 22.05 -22.89 -29.74
CA VAL A 29 21.81 -21.97 -30.87
C VAL A 29 22.92 -20.90 -30.81
N PRO A 30 23.62 -20.62 -31.93
CA PRO A 30 24.77 -19.71 -31.94
C PRO A 30 24.43 -18.37 -31.28
N ALA A 31 25.43 -17.81 -30.60
CA ALA A 31 25.30 -16.68 -29.69
C ALA A 31 24.55 -15.53 -30.35
N HIS A 32 23.28 -15.37 -30.00
CA HIS A 32 22.57 -14.12 -30.23
C HIS A 32 22.92 -13.21 -29.05
N ASP A 33 23.42 -12.03 -29.36
CA ASP A 33 23.59 -10.97 -28.37
C ASP A 33 22.23 -10.33 -28.19
N CYS A 34 21.57 -10.66 -27.08
CA CYS A 34 20.34 -9.99 -26.69
C CYS A 34 20.71 -8.57 -26.29
N VAL A 35 20.78 -7.67 -27.27
CA VAL A 35 20.91 -6.25 -27.00
C VAL A 35 19.49 -5.74 -26.78
N SER A 36 19.14 -5.46 -25.52
CA SER A 36 17.96 -4.68 -25.22
C SER A 36 18.13 -3.31 -25.86
N SER A 37 17.19 -2.88 -26.70
CA SER A 37 17.20 -1.52 -27.21
C SER A 37 16.96 -0.55 -26.05
N PRO A 38 17.66 0.60 -25.97
CA PRO A 38 17.35 1.65 -25.00
C PRO A 38 15.91 2.16 -25.11
N SER A 39 15.27 1.98 -26.27
CA SER A 39 13.90 2.42 -26.57
C SER A 39 12.83 1.34 -26.41
N SER A 40 13.19 0.09 -26.08
CA SER A 40 12.25 -1.03 -26.00
C SER A 40 12.66 -2.04 -24.94
N SER A 41 11.71 -2.47 -24.11
CA SER A 41 11.89 -3.58 -23.16
C SER A 41 12.06 -4.96 -23.84
N LYS A 42 12.01 -5.01 -25.18
CA LYS A 42 12.16 -6.22 -25.99
C LYS A 42 13.47 -6.14 -26.79
N CYS A 43 14.23 -7.23 -26.80
CA CYS A 43 15.38 -7.36 -27.68
C CYS A 43 14.96 -7.63 -29.13
N GLU A 44 15.90 -7.46 -30.06
CA GLU A 44 15.69 -7.64 -31.50
C GLU A 44 15.10 -9.02 -31.85
N TYR A 45 15.57 -10.07 -31.18
CA TYR A 45 15.01 -11.41 -31.32
C TYR A 45 13.53 -11.49 -30.89
N CYS A 46 13.13 -10.76 -29.85
CA CYS A 46 11.75 -10.73 -29.39
C CYS A 46 10.83 -9.88 -30.28
N THR A 47 11.38 -8.92 -31.02
CA THR A 47 10.63 -8.08 -31.97
C THR A 47 10.49 -8.71 -33.36
N CYS A 48 11.43 -9.58 -33.78
CA CYS A 48 11.38 -10.25 -35.08
C CYS A 48 10.42 -11.45 -35.15
N VAL A 49 9.80 -11.85 -34.03
CA VAL A 49 8.86 -12.96 -34.00
C VAL A 49 7.45 -12.45 -34.30
N PRO A 50 6.82 -12.84 -35.43
CA PRO A 50 5.48 -12.37 -35.78
C PRO A 50 4.44 -12.76 -34.72
N ALA A 51 3.39 -11.95 -34.57
CA ALA A 51 2.38 -12.12 -33.51
C ALA A 51 1.68 -13.49 -33.54
N SER A 52 1.50 -14.08 -34.72
CA SER A 52 1.00 -15.45 -34.90
C SER A 52 1.90 -16.50 -34.26
N PHE A 53 3.21 -16.28 -34.29
CA PHE A 53 4.19 -17.11 -33.60
C PHE A 53 4.19 -16.84 -32.09
N LEU A 54 3.79 -15.65 -31.61
CA LEU A 54 3.64 -15.38 -30.18
C LEU A 54 2.53 -16.21 -29.55
N VAL A 55 1.42 -16.44 -30.25
CA VAL A 55 0.30 -17.29 -29.80
C VAL A 55 0.73 -18.77 -29.70
N ALA A 56 1.39 -19.27 -30.75
CA ALA A 56 2.03 -20.58 -30.70
C ALA A 56 3.12 -20.65 -29.62
N PHE A 57 3.76 -19.51 -29.32
CA PHE A 57 4.80 -19.43 -28.31
C PHE A 57 4.30 -19.43 -26.87
N SER A 58 3.16 -18.80 -26.60
CA SER A 58 2.46 -18.87 -25.31
C SER A 58 1.95 -20.28 -25.05
N ALA A 59 1.46 -20.97 -26.10
CA ALA A 59 1.00 -22.34 -25.98
C ALA A 59 2.12 -23.30 -25.51
N TRP A 60 3.38 -23.17 -25.96
CA TRP A 60 4.45 -24.04 -25.44
C TRP A 60 5.04 -23.58 -24.09
N PHE A 61 4.93 -22.29 -23.74
CA PHE A 61 5.48 -21.77 -22.48
C PHE A 61 4.64 -22.19 -21.27
N LEU A 62 3.33 -22.32 -21.45
CA LEU A 62 2.37 -22.70 -20.43
C LEU A 62 1.62 -23.98 -20.80
N ASP A 63 2.10 -24.83 -21.71
CA ASP A 63 1.30 -25.89 -22.39
C ASP A 63 0.25 -26.56 -21.50
N GLU A 64 0.61 -27.04 -20.30
CA GLU A 64 -0.36 -27.61 -19.36
C GLU A 64 -1.36 -26.59 -18.78
N GLU A 65 -0.89 -25.44 -18.27
CA GLU A 65 -1.74 -24.36 -17.75
C GLU A 65 -2.60 -23.70 -18.85
N TYR A 66 -2.06 -23.56 -20.05
CA TYR A 66 -2.74 -23.04 -21.22
C TYR A 66 -3.80 -24.02 -21.71
N ARG A 67 -3.49 -25.32 -21.77
CA ARG A 67 -4.50 -26.36 -22.04
C ARG A 67 -5.57 -26.38 -20.96
N ALA A 68 -5.22 -26.24 -19.69
CA ALA A 68 -6.19 -26.14 -18.60
C ALA A 68 -7.09 -24.91 -18.75
N LEU A 69 -6.55 -23.76 -19.19
CA LEU A 69 -7.33 -22.56 -19.49
C LEU A 69 -8.23 -22.75 -20.70
N ILE A 70 -7.77 -23.40 -21.78
CA ILE A 70 -8.58 -23.71 -22.96
C ILE A 70 -9.68 -24.71 -22.62
N VAL A 71 -9.39 -25.73 -21.82
CA VAL A 71 -10.40 -26.67 -21.31
C VAL A 71 -11.40 -25.92 -20.44
N ALA A 72 -10.94 -25.06 -19.52
CA ALA A 72 -11.83 -24.25 -18.70
C ALA A 72 -12.72 -23.33 -19.56
N GLU A 73 -12.14 -22.62 -20.53
CA GLU A 73 -12.86 -21.74 -21.46
C GLU A 73 -13.89 -22.50 -22.30
N THR A 74 -13.55 -23.69 -22.80
CA THR A 74 -14.46 -24.55 -23.56
C THR A 74 -15.52 -25.23 -22.70
N THR A 75 -15.31 -25.35 -21.38
CA THR A 75 -16.34 -25.81 -20.43
C THR A 75 -17.29 -24.71 -19.96
N ILE A 76 -16.96 -23.43 -20.20
CA ILE A 76 -17.90 -22.33 -19.96
C ILE A 76 -18.93 -22.36 -21.09
N PRO A 77 -20.22 -22.65 -20.81
CA PRO A 77 -21.25 -22.61 -21.84
C PRO A 77 -21.44 -21.16 -22.27
N LEU A 78 -20.80 -20.78 -23.38
CA LEU A 78 -21.03 -19.52 -24.06
C LEU A 78 -22.38 -19.62 -24.76
N VAL A 79 -23.44 -19.22 -24.06
CA VAL A 79 -24.76 -19.09 -24.67
C VAL A 79 -24.69 -17.89 -25.61
N ALA A 80 -24.82 -18.14 -26.92
CA ALA A 80 -24.74 -17.09 -27.94
C ALA A 80 -25.73 -15.93 -27.67
N ALA A 81 -26.88 -16.23 -27.06
CA ALA A 81 -27.85 -15.25 -26.61
C ALA A 81 -27.32 -14.33 -25.49
N ASP A 82 -26.58 -14.88 -24.52
CA ASP A 82 -26.00 -14.09 -23.42
C ASP A 82 -24.89 -13.18 -23.93
N VAL A 83 -24.06 -13.67 -24.86
CA VAL A 83 -23.04 -12.85 -25.52
C VAL A 83 -23.67 -11.72 -26.33
N ALA A 84 -24.72 -12.03 -27.11
CA ALA A 84 -25.44 -11.02 -27.89
C ALA A 84 -26.14 -10.00 -26.99
N SER A 85 -26.71 -10.43 -25.87
CA SER A 85 -27.33 -9.56 -24.86
C SER A 85 -26.28 -8.63 -24.23
N ALA A 86 -25.14 -9.17 -23.78
CA ALA A 86 -24.05 -8.39 -23.22
C ALA A 86 -23.48 -7.38 -24.22
N ALA A 87 -23.33 -7.77 -25.49
CA ALA A 87 -22.90 -6.86 -26.56
C ALA A 87 -23.92 -5.74 -26.81
N SER A 88 -25.21 -6.07 -26.82
CA SER A 88 -26.30 -5.08 -26.97
C SER A 88 -26.31 -4.08 -25.81
N GLU A 89 -26.14 -4.57 -24.58
CA GLU A 89 -26.08 -3.72 -23.39
C GLU A 89 -24.81 -2.85 -23.39
N ALA A 90 -23.66 -3.39 -23.77
CA ALA A 90 -22.42 -2.62 -23.91
C ALA A 90 -22.58 -1.49 -24.95
N ASN A 91 -23.24 -1.77 -26.08
CA ASN A 91 -23.56 -0.76 -27.09
C ASN A 91 -24.51 0.31 -26.56
N ARG A 92 -25.55 -0.09 -25.81
CA ARG A 92 -26.48 0.85 -25.17
C ARG A 92 -25.74 1.77 -24.20
N VAL A 93 -24.89 1.22 -23.34
CA VAL A 93 -24.07 2.00 -22.39
C VAL A 93 -23.13 2.94 -23.15
N ALA A 94 -22.48 2.47 -24.21
CA ALA A 94 -21.60 3.31 -25.03
C ALA A 94 -22.37 4.48 -25.69
N LEU A 95 -23.57 4.24 -26.20
CA LEU A 95 -24.43 5.29 -26.78
C LEU A 95 -24.88 6.30 -25.74
N VAL A 96 -25.34 5.85 -24.57
CA VAL A 96 -25.74 6.73 -23.46
C VAL A 96 -24.54 7.55 -22.97
N ALA A 97 -23.38 6.92 -22.82
CA ALA A 97 -22.15 7.61 -22.47
C ALA A 97 -21.76 8.66 -23.52
N ALA A 98 -21.85 8.32 -24.81
CA ALA A 98 -21.56 9.25 -25.90
C ALA A 98 -22.53 10.44 -25.93
N GLN A 99 -23.81 10.23 -25.64
CA GLN A 99 -24.82 11.29 -25.53
C GLN A 99 -24.57 12.22 -24.32
N SER A 100 -23.99 11.68 -23.26
CA SER A 100 -23.68 12.46 -22.04
C SER A 100 -22.41 13.30 -22.12
N ILE A 101 -21.59 13.10 -23.16
CA ILE A 101 -20.38 13.91 -23.38
C ILE A 101 -20.79 15.25 -24.01
N PRO A 102 -20.47 16.39 -23.37
CA PRO A 102 -20.72 17.70 -23.97
C PRO A 102 -20.04 17.83 -25.33
N LYS A 103 -20.70 18.52 -26.27
CA LYS A 103 -20.04 18.90 -27.52
C LYS A 103 -19.02 19.99 -27.19
N PHE A 104 -17.74 19.74 -27.49
CA PHE A 104 -16.68 20.71 -27.30
C PHE A 104 -16.47 21.51 -28.59
N CYS A 105 -16.44 22.83 -28.46
CA CYS A 105 -16.16 23.78 -29.54
C CYS A 105 -14.65 23.95 -29.77
N SER A 106 -13.81 23.52 -28.81
CA SER A 106 -12.35 23.57 -28.93
C SER A 106 -11.62 22.42 -28.21
N VAL A 107 -10.33 22.26 -28.50
CA VAL A 107 -9.45 21.31 -27.79
C VAL A 107 -9.26 21.74 -26.32
N ALA A 108 -9.13 23.05 -26.06
CA ALA A 108 -8.97 23.59 -24.71
C ALA A 108 -10.17 23.27 -23.80
N GLU A 109 -11.39 23.40 -24.32
CA GLU A 109 -12.61 23.04 -23.58
C GLU A 109 -12.67 21.53 -23.26
N ARG A 110 -12.29 20.69 -24.23
CA ARG A 110 -12.23 19.24 -24.03
C ARG A 110 -11.22 18.87 -22.94
N ASP A 111 -10.06 19.50 -22.94
CA ASP A 111 -9.01 19.22 -21.96
C ASP A 111 -9.39 19.75 -20.57
N SER A 112 -10.02 20.93 -20.48
CA SER A 112 -10.62 21.43 -19.24
C SER A 112 -11.68 20.47 -18.69
N TYR A 113 -12.55 19.91 -19.54
CA TYR A 113 -13.53 18.91 -19.13
C TYR A 113 -12.88 17.62 -18.61
N LYS A 114 -11.80 17.14 -19.25
CA LYS A 114 -11.06 15.97 -18.76
C LYS A 114 -10.45 16.25 -17.38
N GLU A 115 -9.85 17.42 -17.20
CA GLU A 115 -9.29 17.85 -15.91
C GLU A 115 -10.37 17.96 -14.82
N LEU A 116 -11.54 18.50 -15.16
CA LEU A 116 -12.68 18.52 -14.25
C LEU A 116 -13.13 17.10 -13.87
N ARG A 117 -13.09 16.15 -14.81
CA ARG A 117 -13.44 14.75 -14.54
C ARG A 117 -12.40 14.07 -13.65
N THR A 118 -11.11 14.30 -13.88
CA THR A 118 -10.04 13.72 -13.04
C THR A 118 -10.07 14.27 -11.63
N THR A 119 -10.26 15.60 -11.48
CA THR A 119 -10.41 16.24 -10.17
C THR A 119 -11.64 15.72 -9.42
N ARG A 120 -12.79 15.60 -10.10
CA ARG A 120 -13.99 14.97 -9.53
C ARG A 120 -13.73 13.54 -9.06
N ALA A 121 -13.08 12.71 -9.86
CA ALA A 121 -12.76 11.33 -9.49
C ALA A 121 -11.84 11.26 -8.26
N ALA A 122 -10.85 12.15 -8.16
CA ALA A 122 -9.98 12.25 -6.99
C ALA A 122 -10.75 12.64 -5.72
N ILE A 123 -11.69 13.58 -5.83
CA ILE A 123 -12.57 14.00 -4.72
C ILE A 123 -13.45 12.84 -4.27
N GLU A 124 -14.09 12.12 -5.20
CA GLU A 124 -14.93 10.95 -4.90
C GLU A 124 -14.13 9.84 -4.21
N ALA A 125 -12.91 9.56 -4.69
CA ALA A 125 -11.99 8.62 -4.06
C ALA A 125 -11.62 9.04 -2.63
N GLY A 126 -11.27 10.32 -2.42
CA GLY A 126 -10.96 10.87 -1.11
C GLY A 126 -12.13 10.77 -0.13
N MET A 127 -13.35 11.08 -0.58
CA MET A 127 -14.56 10.89 0.23
C MET A 127 -14.80 9.42 0.60
N GLY A 128 -14.55 8.50 -0.33
CA GLY A 128 -14.59 7.06 -0.07
C GLY A 128 -13.62 6.64 1.04
N GLN A 129 -12.40 7.16 1.01
CA GLN A 129 -11.39 6.92 2.05
C GLN A 129 -11.84 7.46 3.41
N ILE A 130 -12.32 8.70 3.47
CA ILE A 130 -12.83 9.31 4.71
C ILE A 130 -13.97 8.46 5.29
N ARG A 131 -14.93 8.04 4.46
CA ARG A 131 -16.03 7.16 4.91
C ARG A 131 -15.53 5.80 5.42
N SER A 132 -14.47 5.26 4.83
CA SER A 132 -13.83 4.04 5.30
C SER A 132 -13.17 4.24 6.67
N LEU A 133 -12.38 5.30 6.82
CA LEU A 133 -11.72 5.66 8.07
C LEU A 133 -12.73 5.90 9.19
N LEU A 134 -13.82 6.62 8.91
CA LEU A 134 -14.89 6.86 9.88
C LEU A 134 -15.58 5.57 10.32
N ARG A 135 -15.80 4.61 9.41
CA ARG A 135 -16.33 3.29 9.77
C ARG A 135 -15.36 2.54 10.68
N ARG A 136 -14.06 2.57 10.36
CA ARG A 136 -13.03 1.92 11.18
C ARG A 136 -12.94 2.55 12.57
N LEU A 137 -12.94 3.88 12.65
CA LEU A 137 -12.88 4.60 13.92
C LEU A 137 -14.12 4.32 14.78
N ARG A 138 -15.32 4.19 14.18
CA ARG A 138 -16.52 3.77 14.92
C ARG A 138 -16.39 2.36 15.49
N THR A 139 -15.81 1.41 14.74
CA THR A 139 -15.59 0.05 15.25
C THR A 139 -14.54 0.02 16.36
N GLU A 140 -13.45 0.78 16.22
CA GLU A 140 -12.42 0.92 17.25
C GLU A 140 -13.02 1.55 18.52
N GLN A 141 -13.77 2.64 18.39
CA GLN A 141 -14.43 3.29 19.52
C GLN A 141 -15.47 2.39 20.20
N GLY A 142 -16.22 1.58 19.43
CA GLY A 142 -17.15 0.60 19.98
C GLY A 142 -16.48 -0.49 20.82
N SER A 143 -15.20 -0.78 20.57
CA SER A 143 -14.41 -1.76 21.34
C SER A 143 -13.78 -1.19 22.62
N MET A 144 -13.60 0.14 22.71
CA MET A 144 -12.96 0.80 23.84
C MET A 144 -13.64 0.53 25.20
N PRO A 145 -14.99 0.55 25.33
CA PRO A 145 -15.64 0.24 26.61
C PRO A 145 -15.37 -1.18 27.11
N ALA A 146 -15.28 -2.16 26.20
CA ALA A 146 -14.97 -3.54 26.56
C ALA A 146 -13.53 -3.66 27.08
N LEU A 147 -12.57 -3.05 26.36
CA LEU A 147 -11.17 -3.00 26.78
C LEU A 147 -11.01 -2.27 28.14
N LEU A 148 -11.72 -1.17 28.34
CA LEU A 148 -11.74 -0.47 29.63
C LEU A 148 -12.36 -1.34 30.74
N GLY A 149 -13.43 -2.07 30.43
CA GLY A 149 -14.03 -3.04 31.35
C GLY A 149 -13.05 -4.15 31.75
N GLU A 150 -12.29 -4.68 30.80
CA GLU A 150 -11.24 -5.68 31.05
C GLU A 150 -10.12 -5.13 31.94
N VAL A 151 -9.65 -3.91 31.69
CA VAL A 151 -8.63 -3.25 32.53
C VAL A 151 -9.15 -3.02 33.95
N VAL A 152 -10.36 -2.50 34.11
CA VAL A 152 -10.97 -2.29 35.44
C VAL A 152 -11.14 -3.62 36.17
N ALA A 153 -11.58 -4.68 35.48
CA ALA A 153 -11.70 -6.01 36.05
C ALA A 153 -10.34 -6.59 36.47
N ALA A 154 -9.28 -6.37 35.69
CA ALA A 154 -7.93 -6.78 36.03
C ALA A 154 -7.39 -6.03 37.26
N LEU A 155 -7.62 -4.71 37.34
CA LEU A 155 -7.24 -3.90 38.50
C LEU A 155 -7.98 -4.32 39.78
N GLY A 156 -9.27 -4.66 39.69
CA GLY A 156 -10.05 -5.17 40.82
C GLY A 156 -9.61 -6.55 41.32
N ARG A 157 -8.78 -7.28 40.55
CA ARG A 157 -8.20 -8.57 40.93
C ARG A 157 -6.77 -8.45 41.48
N LEU A 158 -6.19 -7.26 41.51
CA LEU A 158 -4.90 -7.05 42.15
C LEU A 158 -5.05 -7.25 43.67
N PRO A 159 -4.19 -8.06 44.31
CA PRO A 159 -4.18 -8.16 45.77
C PRO A 159 -3.97 -6.78 46.36
N ALA A 160 -4.79 -6.40 47.35
CA ALA A 160 -4.57 -5.20 48.15
C ALA A 160 -3.28 -5.39 48.97
N VAL A 161 -2.13 -5.11 48.37
CA VAL A 161 -0.90 -4.87 49.12
C VAL A 161 -1.13 -3.56 49.84
N ALA A 162 -1.44 -3.67 51.12
CA ALA A 162 -1.62 -2.53 52.01
C ALA A 162 -0.37 -1.64 51.93
N VAL A 163 -0.49 -0.52 51.21
CA VAL A 163 0.41 0.62 51.42
C VAL A 163 -0.02 1.19 52.76
N ALA A 164 0.49 0.60 53.84
CA ALA A 164 0.54 1.23 55.14
C ALA A 164 1.55 2.37 55.04
N ALA A 165 1.14 3.47 54.41
CA ALA A 165 1.73 4.76 54.69
C ALA A 165 1.35 5.09 56.13
N THR A 166 2.25 4.79 57.05
CA THR A 166 2.17 5.21 58.44
C THR A 166 2.03 6.73 58.48
N VAL A 167 0.80 7.21 58.63
CA VAL A 167 0.53 8.57 59.09
C VAL A 167 1.06 8.65 60.52
N PRO A 168 2.03 9.50 60.85
CA PRO A 168 2.34 9.75 62.24
C PRO A 168 1.17 10.57 62.80
N ASP A 169 0.36 9.91 63.61
CA ASP A 169 -0.58 10.55 64.51
C ASP A 169 0.20 11.49 65.44
N ARG A 170 -0.07 12.79 65.34
CA ARG A 170 0.43 13.81 66.27
C ARG A 170 -0.76 14.59 66.80
N THR A 171 -1.55 13.92 67.64
CA THR A 171 -2.38 14.61 68.63
C THR A 171 -1.57 14.83 69.91
N GLY A 172 -1.34 16.09 70.27
CA GLY A 172 -1.05 16.53 71.64
C GLY A 172 0.33 17.13 71.88
N GLY A 173 0.42 18.46 71.97
CA GLY A 173 1.65 19.12 72.45
C GLY A 173 1.67 20.64 72.36
N ARG A 174 0.77 21.33 73.06
CA ARG A 174 0.76 22.79 73.25
C ARG A 174 1.89 23.21 74.21
N ARG A 175 2.75 24.18 73.80
CA ARG A 175 3.57 25.16 74.57
C ARG A 175 4.86 25.45 73.76
N LYS A 176 5.49 26.63 73.70
CA LYS A 176 5.26 28.00 74.20
C LYS A 176 6.28 28.87 73.41
N ARG A 177 5.88 30.10 73.13
CA ARG A 177 6.60 31.25 72.55
C ARG A 177 8.07 31.39 72.99
N GLY A 178 8.95 31.78 72.07
CA GLY A 178 10.30 32.29 72.32
C GLY A 178 10.86 32.94 71.06
N GLU A 179 10.74 34.27 70.98
CA GLU A 179 11.53 35.15 70.10
C GLU A 179 13.01 35.02 70.45
N GLU A 180 13.90 35.03 69.45
CA GLU A 180 15.00 36.00 69.41
C GLU A 180 15.65 36.05 68.02
N GLU A 181 15.96 37.29 67.65
CA GLU A 181 16.52 37.78 66.39
C GLU A 181 17.99 37.37 66.21
N GLY A 182 18.45 37.30 64.96
CA GLY A 182 19.86 36.99 64.69
C GLY A 182 20.28 37.09 63.23
N THR A 183 20.39 38.33 62.75
CA THR A 183 21.49 38.84 61.93
C THR A 183 21.73 38.32 60.51
N ILE A 184 21.70 39.29 59.60
CA ILE A 184 22.06 39.31 58.18
C ILE A 184 23.50 38.82 57.94
N CYS A 185 23.72 38.01 56.91
CA CYS A 185 24.95 38.08 56.12
C CYS A 185 24.68 37.66 54.66
N ALA A 186 24.82 38.63 53.78
CA ALA A 186 24.82 38.47 52.33
C ALA A 186 26.08 37.72 51.86
N GLY A 187 25.91 36.86 50.84
CA GLY A 187 27.00 36.23 50.12
C GLY A 187 26.65 36.17 48.63
N TYR A 188 27.31 37.04 47.86
CA TYR A 188 27.25 37.12 46.40
C TYR A 188 27.91 35.89 45.74
N GLY A 189 27.43 35.53 44.55
CA GLY A 189 28.08 34.56 43.67
C GLY A 189 27.41 34.49 42.30
N GLU A 190 27.60 35.52 41.47
CA GLU A 190 27.35 35.47 40.02
C GLU A 190 28.26 34.43 39.35
N GLY A 191 27.68 33.59 38.48
CA GLY A 191 28.40 32.75 37.55
C GLY A 191 27.86 32.98 36.14
N LYS A 192 28.51 33.90 35.41
CA LYS A 192 28.26 34.24 34.01
C LYS A 192 29.06 33.32 33.08
N ASN A 193 28.41 32.98 31.96
CA ASN A 193 28.94 32.86 30.59
C ASN A 193 29.77 31.64 30.15
N GLY A 194 29.44 31.16 28.96
CA GLY A 194 30.29 30.31 28.12
C GLY A 194 29.56 29.77 26.90
N GLU A 195 29.45 30.62 25.87
CA GLU A 195 29.21 30.41 24.42
C GLU A 195 28.17 29.39 23.90
#